data_AF-A0A5C5SUK8-F1
#
_entry.id   AF-A0A5C5SUK8-F1
#
_cell.length_a   1.000
_cell.length_b   1.000
_cell.length_c   1.000
_cell.angle_alpha   90.00
_cell.angle_beta   90.00
_cell.angle_gamma   90.00
#
_symmetry.space_group_name_H-M   'P 1'
#
loop_
_entity.id
_entity.type
_entity.pdbx_description
1 polymer ?
#
loop_
_entity_poly.entity_id
_entity_poly.type
_entity_poly.pdbx_seq_one_letter_code
_entity_poly.pdbx_strand_id
1 'polypeptide(L)'
;MVIRKCSKWFERTKSGTLKQFLIGTIATFNWRPTSDSCMLVSKCSHIRSEAPMRNNVTLVMTRRPRVEFVWLHKQEMHKGRKVSTSYYEVIDDAEEERQLFGTLDPDSHKRVGGDKAAKKAISGQWGTMAVVSGPVVGAAHRGTPSLVGRSVICGLAQSRMPPGAKPQVEQITLAGQTVSLVTDGSVPLKTVAEFDTMERYRTNDNKDAWYVRLPVQPWNPYALDITTNAQVGRFHEKMGIRAGQIGKCFVVRGHSVKQRNGNSAGILVHEAPNPSWLTGCIAPRLKNHRDFAGETRSCVQALDVIYKAMGHSRRCHLIIVD
;
A
#
# COMPACT_ATOMS: atom_id res chain seq x y z
N MET A 1 -23.17 21.24 -24.33
CA MET A 1 -24.23 21.47 -23.34
C MET A 1 -25.00 20.17 -23.15
N VAL A 2 -24.80 19.47 -22.03
CA VAL A 2 -25.44 18.17 -21.75
C VAL A 2 -26.57 18.41 -20.75
N ILE A 3 -27.82 18.31 -21.20
CA ILE A 3 -28.98 18.34 -20.32
C ILE A 3 -29.18 16.93 -19.75
N ARG A 4 -28.87 16.73 -18.47
CA ARG A 4 -29.28 15.50 -17.75
C ARG A 4 -30.71 15.69 -17.26
N LYS A 5 -31.62 14.78 -17.65
CA LYS A 5 -32.96 14.66 -17.07
C LYS A 5 -32.83 14.14 -15.64
N CYS A 6 -33.30 14.92 -14.65
CA CYS A 6 -33.56 14.43 -13.30
C CYS A 6 -34.99 13.87 -13.23
N SER A 7 -35.12 12.60 -12.85
CA SER A 7 -36.42 11.98 -12.57
C SER A 7 -36.84 12.33 -11.15
N LYS A 8 -38.07 12.82 -10.95
CA LYS A 8 -38.66 13.07 -9.63
C LYS A 8 -39.40 11.82 -9.15
N TRP A 9 -39.23 11.48 -7.88
CA TRP A 9 -39.99 10.43 -7.20
C TRP A 9 -40.86 11.07 -6.12
N PHE A 10 -42.12 10.68 -6.03
CA PHE A 10 -43.06 11.16 -5.01
C PHE A 10 -43.56 9.97 -4.21
N GLU A 11 -43.50 10.08 -2.89
CA GLU A 11 -44.05 9.09 -1.98
C GLU A 11 -45.14 9.75 -1.14
N ARG A 12 -46.33 9.14 -1.12
CA ARG A 12 -47.51 9.70 -0.46
C ARG A 12 -47.63 9.05 0.93
N THR A 13 -47.44 9.82 1.99
CA THR A 13 -47.61 9.29 3.36
C THR A 13 -49.08 9.29 3.78
N LYS A 14 -49.44 8.43 4.74
CA LYS A 14 -50.80 8.21 5.25
C LYS A 14 -51.48 9.44 5.87
N SER A 15 -50.79 10.58 6.00
CA SER A 15 -51.29 11.84 6.57
C SER A 15 -51.63 12.93 5.53
N GLY A 16 -51.61 12.61 4.22
CA GLY A 16 -51.96 13.57 3.16
C GLY A 16 -50.89 14.64 2.87
N THR A 17 -49.70 14.51 3.44
CA THR A 17 -48.58 15.46 3.24
C THR A 17 -47.68 15.01 2.09
N LEU A 18 -47.47 15.85 1.08
CA LEU A 18 -46.54 15.60 -0.02
C LEU A 18 -45.12 15.95 0.43
N LYS A 19 -44.23 14.95 0.54
CA LYS A 19 -42.78 15.18 0.72
C LYS A 19 -42.07 15.03 -0.62
N GLN A 20 -41.36 16.08 -1.03
CA GLN A 20 -40.50 16.04 -2.21
C GLN A 20 -39.07 15.74 -1.76
N PHE A 21 -38.52 14.60 -2.15
CA PHE A 21 -37.14 14.26 -1.88
C PHE A 21 -36.28 14.64 -3.10
N LEU A 22 -35.44 15.67 -2.95
CA LEU A 22 -34.23 15.78 -3.76
C LEU A 22 -33.11 15.01 -3.05
N ILE A 23 -32.42 14.13 -3.77
CA ILE A 23 -31.16 13.56 -3.30
C ILE A 23 -30.18 14.73 -3.14
N GLY A 24 -29.99 15.18 -1.89
CA GLY A 24 -28.94 16.14 -1.53
C GLY A 24 -29.29 17.29 -0.57
N THR A 25 -30.53 17.49 -0.12
CA THR A 25 -30.82 18.54 0.89
C THR A 25 -32.12 18.28 1.64
N ILE A 26 -32.12 18.38 2.98
CA ILE A 26 -33.34 18.45 3.78
C ILE A 26 -33.71 19.94 3.89
N ALA A 27 -34.80 20.34 3.23
CA ALA A 27 -35.44 21.62 3.47
C ALA A 27 -36.81 21.38 4.12
N THR A 28 -37.01 21.90 5.33
CA THR A 28 -38.31 21.93 6.00
C THR A 28 -39.07 23.20 5.58
N PHE A 29 -40.25 23.01 4.98
CA PHE A 29 -41.16 24.11 4.62
C PHE A 29 -42.36 24.10 5.57
N ASN A 30 -42.61 25.23 6.26
CA ASN A 30 -43.86 25.47 6.95
C ASN A 30 -44.77 26.31 6.05
N TRP A 31 -45.91 25.73 5.64
CA TRP A 31 -46.91 26.41 4.83
C TRP A 31 -47.99 27.00 5.75
N ARG A 32 -48.24 28.30 5.65
CA ARG A 32 -49.48 28.94 6.12
C ARG A 32 -50.04 29.80 4.98
N PRO A 33 -51.34 29.71 4.66
CA PRO A 33 -51.92 30.54 3.61
C PRO A 33 -52.45 31.83 4.24
N THR A 34 -51.86 32.97 3.87
CA THR A 34 -52.54 34.26 3.93
C THR A 34 -52.11 35.09 2.73
N SER A 35 -53.09 35.83 2.21
CA SER A 35 -53.03 36.69 1.02
C SER A 35 -52.00 37.81 1.12
N ASP A 36 -51.61 38.26 -0.07
CA ASP A 36 -50.87 39.47 -0.41
C ASP A 36 -49.34 39.48 -0.25
N SER A 37 -48.70 39.48 -1.42
CA SER A 37 -47.35 39.98 -1.71
C SER A 37 -46.19 39.41 -0.89
N CYS A 38 -45.73 38.22 -1.26
CA CYS A 38 -44.45 37.67 -0.79
C CYS A 38 -43.34 37.92 -1.81
N MET A 39 -42.46 38.89 -1.55
CA MET A 39 -41.10 38.87 -2.11
C MET A 39 -40.32 37.74 -1.43
N LEU A 40 -40.03 36.68 -2.19
CA LEU A 40 -39.14 35.59 -1.80
C LEU A 40 -37.69 36.10 -1.77
N VAL A 41 -37.26 36.62 -0.62
CA VAL A 41 -35.82 36.78 -0.35
C VAL A 41 -35.29 35.40 0.05
N SER A 42 -34.90 34.61 -0.95
CA SER A 42 -34.12 33.40 -0.73
C SER A 42 -32.74 33.80 -0.22
N LYS A 43 -32.55 33.82 1.10
CA LYS A 43 -31.20 33.74 1.69
C LYS A 43 -30.66 32.36 1.39
N CYS A 44 -30.05 32.21 0.21
CA CYS A 44 -29.11 31.14 -0.06
C CYS A 44 -27.90 31.37 0.86
N SER A 45 -27.96 30.85 2.08
CA SER A 45 -26.74 30.50 2.79
C SER A 45 -26.06 29.44 1.93
N HIS A 46 -25.06 29.87 1.16
CA HIS A 46 -24.07 28.95 0.62
C HIS A 46 -23.38 28.30 1.81
N ILE A 47 -23.98 27.24 2.35
CA ILE A 47 -23.25 26.18 3.02
C ILE A 47 -22.33 25.67 1.92
N ARG A 48 -21.13 26.25 1.85
CA ARG A 48 -20.02 25.63 1.14
C ARG A 48 -19.85 24.31 1.86
N SER A 49 -20.46 23.25 1.34
CA SER A 49 -20.05 21.90 1.69
C SER A 49 -18.58 21.87 1.31
N GLU A 50 -17.70 21.95 2.30
CA GLU A 50 -16.27 21.78 2.07
C GLU A 50 -16.14 20.51 1.25
N ALA A 51 -15.66 20.65 0.01
CA ALA A 51 -15.42 19.49 -0.83
C ALA A 51 -14.58 18.54 0.02
N PRO A 52 -14.98 17.26 0.17
CA PRO A 52 -14.30 16.35 1.08
C PRO A 52 -12.81 16.41 0.79
N MET A 53 -12.03 16.84 1.78
CA MET A 53 -10.58 17.00 1.63
C MET A 53 -10.05 15.70 1.02
N ARG A 54 -9.44 15.80 -0.15
CA ARG A 54 -8.88 14.65 -0.84
C ARG A 54 -7.65 14.22 -0.06
N ASN A 55 -7.81 13.32 0.89
CA ASN A 55 -6.69 12.78 1.64
C ASN A 55 -5.84 11.94 0.68
N ASN A 56 -4.64 12.39 0.34
CA ASN A 56 -3.66 11.54 -0.34
C ASN A 56 -3.13 10.53 0.68
N VAL A 57 -2.82 9.32 0.22
CA VAL A 57 -2.15 8.31 1.05
C VAL A 57 -0.82 7.97 0.41
N THR A 58 0.22 7.94 1.23
CA THR A 58 1.53 7.44 0.81
C THR A 58 1.97 6.34 1.77
N LEU A 59 2.39 5.22 1.21
CA LEU A 59 3.08 4.15 1.92
C LEU A 59 4.57 4.48 1.89
N VAL A 60 5.17 4.77 3.04
CA VAL A 60 6.61 5.00 3.16
C VAL A 60 7.24 3.75 3.74
N MET A 61 8.02 3.04 2.93
CA MET A 61 8.63 1.76 3.29
C MET A 61 10.15 1.89 3.40
N THR A 62 10.71 1.24 4.41
CA THR A 62 12.14 1.02 4.60
C THR A 62 12.37 -0.47 4.77
N ARG A 63 13.52 -0.99 4.35
CA ARG A 63 13.91 -2.39 4.55
C ARG A 63 14.81 -2.57 5.75
N ARG A 64 14.66 -1.66 6.72
CA ARG A 64 15.30 -1.72 8.02
C ARG A 64 14.31 -2.15 9.11
N PRO A 65 14.75 -2.90 10.12
CA PRO A 65 16.05 -3.59 10.20
C PRO A 65 16.20 -4.63 9.07
N ARG A 66 17.41 -4.79 8.54
CA ARG A 66 17.66 -5.76 7.46
C ARG A 66 17.65 -7.15 8.07
N VAL A 67 16.50 -7.81 8.00
CA VAL A 67 16.33 -9.20 8.42
C VAL A 67 15.92 -10.00 7.21
N GLU A 68 16.84 -10.82 6.71
CA GLU A 68 16.60 -11.70 5.57
C GLU A 68 16.10 -13.05 6.04
N PHE A 69 15.55 -13.80 5.08
CA PHE A 69 14.60 -14.82 5.42
C PHE A 69 14.54 -15.86 4.30
N VAL A 70 14.63 -17.16 4.63
CA VAL A 70 14.58 -18.28 3.68
C VAL A 70 13.54 -19.30 4.07
N TRP A 71 12.76 -19.74 3.09
CA TRP A 71 11.73 -20.75 3.22
C TRP A 71 12.23 -22.07 2.63
N LEU A 72 12.50 -23.01 3.52
CA LEU A 72 13.03 -24.33 3.21
C LEU A 72 11.91 -25.37 3.25
N HIS A 73 12.12 -26.44 2.49
CA HIS A 73 11.27 -27.62 2.51
C HIS A 73 12.12 -28.80 2.96
N LYS A 74 11.79 -29.34 4.13
CA LYS A 74 12.30 -30.64 4.57
C LYS A 74 11.35 -31.72 4.10
N GLN A 75 11.89 -32.80 3.54
CA GLN A 75 11.12 -34.03 3.34
C GLN A 75 11.64 -35.07 4.31
N GLU A 76 10.76 -35.57 5.17
CA GLU A 76 11.08 -36.60 6.15
C GLU A 76 10.18 -37.82 5.92
N MET A 77 10.68 -39.00 6.27
CA MET A 77 9.88 -40.22 6.26
C MET A 77 9.20 -40.37 7.61
N HIS A 78 7.87 -40.22 7.66
CA HIS A 78 7.08 -40.49 8.85
C HIS A 78 6.18 -41.70 8.61
N LYS A 79 6.43 -42.80 9.34
CA LYS A 79 5.67 -44.07 9.22
C LYS A 79 5.56 -44.57 7.78
N GLY A 80 6.67 -44.58 7.05
CA GLY A 80 6.73 -45.05 5.66
C GLY A 80 6.14 -44.09 4.62
N ARG A 81 5.63 -42.91 5.02
CA ARG A 81 5.14 -41.87 4.11
C ARG A 81 6.10 -40.69 4.08
N LYS A 82 6.33 -40.13 2.88
CA LYS A 82 7.03 -38.85 2.73
C LYS A 82 6.13 -37.73 3.26
N VAL A 83 6.57 -37.07 4.32
CA VAL A 83 5.95 -35.85 4.85
C VAL A 83 6.86 -34.69 4.47
N SER A 84 6.30 -33.70 3.79
CA SER A 84 7.02 -32.46 3.52
C SER A 84 6.64 -31.43 4.56
N THR A 85 7.63 -30.99 5.33
CA THR A 85 7.50 -29.91 6.29
C THR A 85 8.17 -28.68 5.71
N SER A 86 7.40 -27.60 5.59
CA SER A 86 7.95 -26.30 5.25
C SER A 86 8.38 -25.60 6.52
N TYR A 87 9.58 -25.06 6.54
CA TYR A 87 10.08 -24.29 7.67
C TYR A 87 10.85 -23.08 7.17
N TYR A 88 11.18 -22.20 8.10
CA TYR A 88 11.73 -20.90 7.81
C TYR A 88 12.99 -20.67 8.65
N GLU A 89 14.00 -20.08 8.05
CA GLU A 89 15.25 -19.67 8.70
C GLU A 89 15.41 -18.14 8.57
N VAL A 90 15.58 -17.48 9.71
CA VAL A 90 15.99 -16.07 9.77
C VAL A 90 17.47 -16.01 9.48
N ILE A 91 17.84 -15.16 8.53
CA ILE A 91 19.22 -14.81 8.25
C ILE A 91 19.44 -13.42 8.81
N ASP A 92 20.12 -13.37 9.96
CA ASP A 92 20.50 -12.12 10.62
C ASP A 92 22.02 -11.84 10.55
N ASP A 93 22.83 -12.80 10.10
CA ASP A 93 24.27 -12.66 9.88
C ASP A 93 24.64 -12.68 8.38
N ALA A 94 25.59 -11.82 8.00
CA ALA A 94 26.17 -11.76 6.67
C ALA A 94 26.99 -13.01 6.32
N GLU A 95 27.48 -13.76 7.30
CA GLU A 95 28.12 -15.05 7.08
C GLU A 95 27.09 -16.14 6.74
N GLU A 96 25.97 -16.19 7.46
CA GLU A 96 24.85 -17.08 7.14
C GLU A 96 24.23 -16.74 5.76
N GLU A 97 24.11 -15.46 5.42
CA GLU A 97 23.72 -15.00 4.08
C GLU A 97 24.67 -15.58 3.01
N ARG A 98 25.98 -15.53 3.25
CA ARG A 98 27.00 -16.06 2.33
C ARG A 98 26.96 -17.59 2.25
N GLN A 99 26.77 -18.29 3.36
CA GLN A 99 26.68 -19.74 3.40
C GLN A 99 25.43 -20.27 2.69
N LEU A 100 24.29 -19.59 2.85
CA LEU A 100 23.03 -19.99 2.21
C LEU A 100 22.98 -19.55 0.75
N PHE A 101 23.43 -18.34 0.42
CA PHE A 101 23.23 -17.78 -0.92
C PHE A 101 24.47 -17.72 -1.80
N GLY A 102 25.67 -17.91 -1.24
CA GLY A 102 26.94 -17.72 -1.94
C GLY A 102 27.32 -16.25 -2.10
N THR A 103 28.47 -15.99 -2.69
CA THR A 103 29.01 -14.64 -2.93
C THR A 103 28.77 -14.21 -4.36
N LEU A 104 28.38 -12.96 -4.61
CA LEU A 104 28.26 -12.43 -5.97
C LEU A 104 29.65 -12.28 -6.59
N ASP A 105 29.88 -13.00 -7.67
CA ASP A 105 31.09 -12.91 -8.48
C ASP A 105 31.01 -11.60 -9.32
N PRO A 106 32.02 -10.72 -9.21
CA PRO A 106 31.97 -9.40 -9.81
C PRO A 106 32.04 -9.43 -11.35
N ASP A 107 32.67 -10.45 -11.92
CA ASP A 107 32.92 -10.55 -13.37
C ASP A 107 31.73 -11.18 -14.09
N SER A 108 31.11 -12.19 -13.48
CA SER A 108 29.99 -12.92 -14.07
C SER A 108 28.61 -12.45 -13.59
N HIS A 109 28.56 -11.62 -12.54
CA HIS A 109 27.34 -11.27 -11.81
C HIS A 109 26.50 -12.47 -11.36
N LYS A 110 27.13 -13.65 -11.20
CA LYS A 110 26.51 -14.87 -10.69
C LYS A 110 26.93 -15.12 -9.25
N ARG A 111 26.08 -15.73 -8.42
CA ARG A 111 26.51 -16.16 -7.09
C ARG A 111 27.29 -17.48 -7.16
N VAL A 112 28.47 -17.51 -6.53
CA VAL A 112 29.36 -18.68 -6.40
C VAL A 112 29.30 -19.20 -4.96
N GLY A 113 29.26 -20.52 -4.78
CA GLY A 113 29.02 -21.15 -3.47
C GLY A 113 27.54 -21.27 -3.11
N GLY A 114 27.23 -21.30 -1.82
CA GLY A 114 25.86 -21.38 -1.28
C GLY A 114 25.27 -22.80 -1.18
N ASP A 115 24.48 -23.06 -0.15
CA ASP A 115 23.74 -24.31 0.03
C ASP A 115 22.78 -24.58 -1.15
N LYS A 116 22.81 -25.81 -1.67
CA LYS A 116 21.91 -26.28 -2.73
C LYS A 116 20.44 -26.28 -2.28
N ALA A 117 20.15 -26.49 -1.00
CA ALA A 117 18.79 -26.40 -0.47
C ALA A 117 18.28 -24.96 -0.47
N ALA A 118 19.11 -24.00 -0.06
CA ALA A 118 18.83 -22.57 -0.13
C ALA A 118 18.80 -22.02 -1.57
N LYS A 119 19.51 -22.66 -2.50
CA LYS A 119 19.44 -22.30 -3.93
C LYS A 119 18.06 -22.42 -4.49
N LYS A 120 17.36 -23.46 -4.05
CA LYS A 120 15.97 -23.64 -4.37
C LYS A 120 15.18 -22.64 -3.56
N ALA A 121 15.20 -22.66 -2.24
CA ALA A 121 14.34 -21.89 -1.34
C ALA A 121 13.72 -20.53 -1.80
N ILE A 122 12.47 -20.31 -1.41
CA ILE A 122 11.84 -18.99 -1.49
C ILE A 122 12.51 -18.08 -0.46
N SER A 123 12.96 -16.89 -0.85
CA SER A 123 13.56 -15.94 0.10
C SER A 123 12.96 -14.53 -0.01
N GLY A 124 13.17 -13.75 1.04
CA GLY A 124 12.70 -12.38 1.14
C GLY A 124 13.41 -11.61 2.23
N GLN A 125 12.87 -10.44 2.53
CA GLN A 125 13.39 -9.55 3.56
C GLN A 125 12.23 -8.90 4.34
N TRP A 126 12.44 -8.70 5.63
CA TRP A 126 11.59 -7.84 6.44
C TRP A 126 11.96 -6.37 6.31
N GLY A 127 10.95 -5.53 6.35
CA GLY A 127 11.09 -4.09 6.48
C GLY A 127 9.98 -3.53 7.36
N THR A 128 9.84 -2.21 7.32
CA THR A 128 8.80 -1.47 8.02
C THR A 128 8.15 -0.48 7.06
N MET A 129 6.85 -0.29 7.17
CA MET A 129 6.08 0.64 6.36
C MET A 129 5.23 1.53 7.25
N ALA A 130 5.28 2.83 7.03
CA ALA A 130 4.34 3.79 7.58
C ALA A 130 3.27 4.12 6.53
N VAL A 131 2.03 4.23 6.97
CA VAL A 131 0.95 4.85 6.20
C VAL A 131 0.86 6.30 6.62
N VAL A 132 1.11 7.20 5.69
CA VAL A 132 0.92 8.64 5.90
C VAL A 132 -0.26 9.14 5.07
N SER A 133 -1.06 10.01 5.66
CA SER A 133 -2.22 10.63 5.05
C SER A 133 -2.10 12.15 5.08
N GLY A 134 -2.71 12.81 4.10
CA GLY A 134 -2.75 14.27 4.01
C GLY A 134 -2.13 14.78 2.70
N PRO A 135 -0.96 15.42 2.73
CA PRO A 135 -0.37 16.07 1.57
C PRO A 135 0.16 15.06 0.55
N VAL A 136 0.42 15.52 -0.68
CA VAL A 136 1.18 14.72 -1.64
C VAL A 136 2.62 14.65 -1.18
N VAL A 137 3.16 13.44 -1.05
CA VAL A 137 4.58 13.21 -0.77
C VAL A 137 5.30 12.95 -2.09
N GLY A 138 6.21 13.84 -2.47
CA GLY A 138 6.95 13.75 -3.74
C GLY A 138 8.35 13.16 -3.58
N ALA A 139 8.92 13.22 -2.37
CA ALA A 139 10.21 12.60 -2.07
C ALA A 139 10.34 12.21 -0.59
N ALA A 140 11.29 11.34 -0.30
CA ALA A 140 11.70 10.94 1.04
C ALA A 140 13.23 10.84 1.12
N HIS A 141 13.78 11.14 2.29
CA HIS A 141 15.20 11.06 2.60
C HIS A 141 15.40 10.54 4.02
N ARG A 142 16.48 9.79 4.27
CA ARG A 142 16.82 9.33 5.62
C ARG A 142 17.53 10.44 6.39
N GLY A 143 17.17 10.60 7.66
CA GLY A 143 17.75 11.60 8.55
C GLY A 143 17.12 12.99 8.41
N THR A 144 17.70 13.93 9.14
CA THR A 144 17.29 15.34 9.14
C THR A 144 18.23 16.14 8.24
N PRO A 145 17.75 16.67 7.09
CA PRO A 145 18.58 17.51 6.24
C PRO A 145 18.94 18.82 6.96
N SER A 146 20.13 19.33 6.71
CA SER A 146 20.54 20.68 7.11
C SER A 146 19.64 21.75 6.48
N LEU A 147 19.67 22.99 6.95
CA LEU A 147 18.88 24.09 6.36
C LEU A 147 19.14 24.25 4.85
N VAL A 148 20.40 24.19 4.44
CA VAL A 148 20.79 24.21 3.02
C VAL A 148 20.27 22.98 2.30
N GLY A 149 20.39 21.80 2.92
CA GLY A 149 19.86 20.55 2.39
C GLY A 149 18.35 20.59 2.16
N ARG A 150 17.57 21.20 3.08
CA ARG A 150 16.12 21.34 2.94
C ARG A 150 15.75 22.11 1.67
N SER A 151 16.39 23.25 1.43
CA SER A 151 16.13 24.07 0.24
C SER A 151 16.43 23.32 -1.06
N VAL A 152 17.55 22.58 -1.10
CA VAL A 152 17.93 21.76 -2.27
C VAL A 152 16.93 20.64 -2.51
N ILE A 153 16.57 19.89 -1.47
CA ILE A 153 15.66 18.75 -1.59
C ILE A 153 14.24 19.23 -1.99
N CYS A 154 13.76 20.34 -1.43
CA CYS A 154 12.51 20.97 -1.85
C CYS A 154 12.55 21.42 -3.33
N GLY A 155 13.66 22.04 -3.76
CA GLY A 155 13.84 22.48 -5.15
C GLY A 155 13.80 21.31 -6.14
N LEU A 156 14.49 20.21 -5.82
CA LEU A 156 14.47 18.99 -6.66
C LEU A 156 13.08 18.35 -6.73
N ALA A 157 12.34 18.35 -5.61
CA ALA A 157 11.00 17.78 -5.54
C ALA A 157 9.94 18.64 -6.23
N GLN A 158 10.13 19.96 -6.35
CA GLN A 158 9.16 20.90 -6.93
C GLN A 158 8.64 20.45 -8.30
N SER A 159 9.53 19.94 -9.16
CA SER A 159 9.19 19.46 -10.52
C SER A 159 8.20 18.29 -10.53
N ARG A 160 8.01 17.61 -9.40
CA ARG A 160 7.18 16.40 -9.25
C ARG A 160 5.90 16.67 -8.47
N MET A 161 5.72 17.91 -8.02
CA MET A 161 4.56 18.33 -7.23
C MET A 161 3.49 18.98 -8.12
N PRO A 162 2.24 19.06 -7.65
CA PRO A 162 1.20 19.82 -8.33
C PRO A 162 1.62 21.29 -8.57
N PRO A 163 1.18 21.93 -9.67
CA PRO A 163 1.42 23.35 -9.88
C PRO A 163 0.96 24.20 -8.69
N GLY A 164 1.81 25.12 -8.24
CA GLY A 164 1.52 25.99 -7.08
C GLY A 164 1.77 25.34 -5.71
N ALA A 165 2.25 24.09 -5.66
CA ALA A 165 2.72 23.47 -4.43
C ALA A 165 3.83 24.31 -3.76
N LYS A 166 3.83 24.32 -2.43
CA LYS A 166 4.86 24.96 -1.60
C LYS A 166 5.59 23.86 -0.84
N PRO A 167 6.66 23.29 -1.39
CA PRO A 167 7.27 22.10 -0.82
C PRO A 167 7.76 22.33 0.60
N GLN A 168 7.36 21.45 1.51
CA GLN A 168 7.78 21.47 2.91
C GLN A 168 8.48 20.17 3.24
N VAL A 169 9.43 20.24 4.18
CA VAL A 169 10.05 19.05 4.74
C VAL A 169 9.39 18.76 6.07
N GLU A 170 8.65 17.66 6.12
CA GLU A 170 8.03 17.09 7.32
C GLU A 170 8.80 15.82 7.72
N GLN A 171 8.68 15.40 8.98
CA GLN A 171 9.44 14.25 9.49
C GLN A 171 8.52 13.20 10.07
N ILE A 172 8.87 11.94 9.83
CA ILE A 172 8.29 10.79 10.51
C ILE A 172 9.42 9.95 11.14
N THR A 173 9.06 9.14 12.12
CA THR A 173 9.92 8.07 12.60
C THR A 173 9.48 6.77 11.97
N LEU A 174 10.43 6.05 11.35
CA LEU A 174 10.18 4.76 10.71
C LEU A 174 11.33 3.81 11.05
N ALA A 175 11.01 2.62 11.59
CA ALA A 175 12.02 1.66 12.06
C ALA A 175 13.07 2.28 13.01
N GLY A 176 12.62 3.17 13.90
CA GLY A 176 13.50 3.88 14.86
C GLY A 176 14.39 4.95 14.23
N GLN A 177 14.23 5.27 12.94
CA GLN A 177 15.03 6.25 12.21
C GLN A 177 14.17 7.41 11.76
N THR A 178 14.72 8.62 11.81
CA THR A 178 14.07 9.80 11.21
C THR A 178 14.06 9.66 9.70
N VAL A 179 12.90 9.84 9.10
CA VAL A 179 12.71 9.95 7.65
C VAL A 179 12.07 11.30 7.37
N SER A 180 12.77 12.12 6.58
CA SER A 180 12.27 13.40 6.10
C SER A 180 11.47 13.19 4.81
N LEU A 181 10.25 13.69 4.76
CA LEU A 181 9.34 13.64 3.62
C LEU A 181 9.23 15.04 3.03
N VAL A 182 9.37 15.15 1.70
CA VAL A 182 9.04 16.39 1.00
C VAL A 182 7.59 16.32 0.56
N THR A 183 6.78 17.20 1.12
CA THR A 183 5.34 17.26 0.91
C THR A 183 4.97 18.51 0.10
N ASP A 184 3.80 18.53 -0.53
CA ASP A 184 3.33 19.70 -1.31
C ASP A 184 2.87 20.89 -0.43
N GLY A 185 2.87 20.73 0.89
CA GLY A 185 2.46 21.74 1.86
C GLY A 185 0.95 22.03 1.87
N SER A 186 0.13 21.20 1.22
CA SER A 186 -1.30 21.45 1.06
C SER A 186 -2.10 21.27 2.36
N VAL A 187 -1.74 20.27 3.17
CA VAL A 187 -2.32 19.96 4.47
C VAL A 187 -1.25 19.33 5.38
N PRO A 188 -1.40 19.36 6.72
CA PRO A 188 -0.46 18.71 7.62
C PRO A 188 -0.36 17.20 7.36
N LEU A 189 0.87 16.66 7.41
CA LEU A 189 1.10 15.22 7.36
C LEU A 189 0.56 14.54 8.63
N LYS A 190 -0.16 13.45 8.45
CA LYS A 190 -0.62 12.58 9.54
C LYS A 190 -0.17 11.15 9.32
N THR A 191 0.68 10.64 10.21
CA THR A 191 0.98 9.21 10.31
C THR A 191 -0.25 8.48 10.83
N VAL A 192 -0.74 7.50 10.07
CA VAL A 192 -1.94 6.72 10.38
C VAL A 192 -1.58 5.46 11.15
N ALA A 193 -0.59 4.73 10.65
CA ALA A 193 -0.16 3.45 11.21
C ALA A 193 1.25 3.12 10.75
N GLU A 194 1.89 2.20 11.48
CA GLU A 194 3.17 1.59 11.12
C GLU A 194 3.00 0.06 11.14
N PHE A 195 3.63 -0.60 10.17
CA PHE A 195 3.53 -2.02 9.89
C PHE A 195 4.92 -2.61 9.72
N ASP A 196 5.06 -3.88 10.07
CA ASP A 196 6.14 -4.68 9.50
C ASP A 196 5.76 -5.06 8.07
N THR A 197 6.75 -5.29 7.21
CA THR A 197 6.52 -5.68 5.83
C THR A 197 7.37 -6.86 5.46
N MET A 198 6.78 -7.83 4.79
CA MET A 198 7.49 -8.96 4.21
C MET A 198 7.59 -8.76 2.70
N GLU A 199 8.79 -8.50 2.17
CA GLU A 199 9.04 -8.42 0.73
C GLU A 199 9.62 -9.75 0.24
N ARG A 200 8.91 -10.46 -0.65
CA ARG A 200 9.38 -11.69 -1.29
C ARG A 200 9.94 -11.40 -2.66
N TYR A 201 11.17 -11.82 -2.92
CA TYR A 201 11.83 -11.55 -4.21
C TYR A 201 12.55 -12.75 -4.83
N ARG A 202 12.44 -13.97 -4.26
CA ARG A 202 13.04 -15.23 -4.78
C ARG A 202 12.08 -16.43 -4.72
N THR A 203 12.15 -17.38 -5.69
CA THR A 203 11.35 -18.63 -5.70
C THR A 203 12.07 -19.88 -6.20
N ASN A 204 11.43 -21.04 -5.97
CA ASN A 204 12.07 -22.31 -5.61
C ASN A 204 12.88 -23.05 -6.69
N ASP A 205 12.60 -22.86 -7.98
CA ASP A 205 13.07 -23.88 -8.95
C ASP A 205 13.32 -23.38 -10.37
N ASN A 206 13.26 -22.07 -10.61
CA ASN A 206 13.53 -21.58 -11.94
C ASN A 206 14.82 -20.78 -11.98
N LYS A 207 15.80 -21.29 -12.73
CA LYS A 207 17.01 -20.54 -13.15
C LYS A 207 16.65 -19.24 -13.90
N ASP A 208 15.36 -19.01 -14.12
CA ASP A 208 14.76 -18.00 -14.96
C ASP A 208 13.90 -16.96 -14.22
N ALA A 209 13.81 -17.00 -12.88
CA ALA A 209 12.97 -16.09 -12.09
C ALA A 209 13.78 -15.42 -10.96
N TRP A 210 14.67 -14.48 -11.31
CA TRP A 210 15.55 -13.83 -10.34
C TRP A 210 15.14 -12.39 -10.05
N TYR A 211 14.98 -12.09 -8.75
CA TYR A 211 14.95 -10.74 -8.15
C TYR A 211 13.90 -9.78 -8.71
N VAL A 212 12.65 -10.02 -8.33
CA VAL A 212 11.57 -9.04 -8.52
C VAL A 212 11.50 -8.10 -7.32
N ARG A 213 12.63 -7.47 -6.96
CA ARG A 213 12.69 -6.50 -5.85
C ARG A 213 12.49 -5.10 -6.41
N LEU A 214 11.63 -4.30 -5.79
CA LEU A 214 11.45 -2.92 -6.24
C LEU A 214 12.74 -2.12 -6.01
N PRO A 215 13.23 -1.35 -6.99
CA PRO A 215 14.29 -0.40 -6.72
C PRO A 215 13.89 0.62 -5.65
N VAL A 216 14.88 1.13 -4.92
CA VAL A 216 14.67 2.29 -4.04
C VAL A 216 14.35 3.49 -4.92
N GLN A 217 13.27 4.21 -4.63
CA GLN A 217 12.90 5.42 -5.37
C GLN A 217 12.54 6.53 -4.37
N PRO A 218 13.54 7.16 -3.76
CA PRO A 218 13.30 8.19 -2.75
C PRO A 218 12.71 9.45 -3.37
N TRP A 219 12.87 9.65 -4.68
CA TRP A 219 12.45 10.87 -5.36
C TRP A 219 11.26 10.65 -6.29
N ASN A 220 10.92 9.40 -6.61
CA ASN A 220 9.91 9.06 -7.60
C ASN A 220 8.95 8.03 -7.01
N PRO A 221 7.93 8.45 -6.26
CA PRO A 221 6.99 7.54 -5.64
C PRO A 221 6.34 6.64 -6.70
N TYR A 222 6.28 5.34 -6.43
CA TYR A 222 5.53 4.42 -7.26
C TYR A 222 4.04 4.69 -7.13
N ALA A 223 3.31 4.79 -8.23
CA ALA A 223 1.85 4.85 -8.18
C ALA A 223 1.29 3.48 -7.78
N LEU A 224 0.24 3.48 -6.96
CA LEU A 224 -0.47 2.29 -6.53
C LEU A 224 -1.91 2.31 -7.04
N ASP A 225 -2.28 1.25 -7.76
CA ASP A 225 -3.66 1.04 -8.21
C ASP A 225 -4.31 -0.08 -7.42
N ILE A 226 -5.51 0.15 -6.89
CA ILE A 226 -6.31 -0.96 -6.34
C ILE A 226 -6.75 -1.85 -7.50
N THR A 227 -6.47 -3.15 -7.40
CA THR A 227 -7.00 -4.17 -8.30
C THR A 227 -7.67 -5.29 -7.52
N THR A 228 -8.55 -6.00 -8.21
CA THR A 228 -9.16 -7.24 -7.72
C THR A 228 -8.37 -8.43 -8.24
N ASN A 229 -8.07 -9.40 -7.38
CA ASN A 229 -7.33 -10.61 -7.75
C ASN A 229 -8.06 -11.87 -7.26
N ALA A 230 -8.48 -12.71 -8.20
CA ALA A 230 -9.21 -13.94 -7.91
C ALA A 230 -8.41 -14.94 -7.08
N GLN A 231 -7.08 -15.00 -7.22
CA GLN A 231 -6.23 -15.89 -6.43
C GLN A 231 -6.19 -15.46 -4.96
N VAL A 232 -6.19 -14.15 -4.69
CA VAL A 232 -6.31 -13.61 -3.33
C VAL A 232 -7.70 -13.95 -2.75
N GLY A 233 -8.76 -13.82 -3.55
CA GLY A 233 -10.11 -14.22 -3.14
C GLY A 233 -10.23 -15.70 -2.79
N ARG A 234 -9.69 -16.60 -3.63
CA ARG A 234 -9.64 -18.05 -3.34
C ARG A 234 -8.83 -18.37 -2.09
N PHE A 235 -7.74 -17.64 -1.86
CA PHE A 235 -6.96 -17.78 -0.63
C PHE A 235 -7.78 -17.39 0.60
N HIS A 236 -8.54 -16.29 0.54
CA HIS A 236 -9.43 -15.87 1.61
C HIS A 236 -10.52 -16.88 1.93
N GLU A 237 -11.11 -17.49 0.90
CA GLU A 237 -12.11 -18.53 1.03
C GLU A 237 -11.51 -19.78 1.69
N LYS A 238 -10.38 -20.27 1.18
CA LYS A 238 -9.68 -21.45 1.71
C LYS A 238 -9.31 -21.28 3.19
N MET A 239 -8.93 -20.07 3.60
CA MET A 239 -8.46 -19.78 4.95
C MET A 239 -9.57 -19.26 5.88
N GLY A 240 -10.82 -19.16 5.42
CA GLY A 240 -11.96 -18.71 6.24
C GLY A 240 -11.88 -17.24 6.69
N ILE A 241 -11.16 -16.38 5.97
CA ILE A 241 -10.92 -14.99 6.36
C ILE A 241 -12.08 -14.09 5.95
N ARG A 242 -12.45 -14.16 4.65
CA ARG A 242 -13.48 -13.33 4.01
C ARG A 242 -14.14 -14.14 2.90
N ALA A 243 -14.93 -15.14 3.30
CA ALA A 243 -15.68 -15.96 2.35
C ALA A 243 -16.59 -15.08 1.47
N GLY A 244 -16.62 -15.36 0.17
CA GLY A 244 -17.44 -14.63 -0.80
C GLY A 244 -16.98 -13.20 -1.13
N GLN A 245 -15.87 -12.72 -0.58
CA GLN A 245 -15.32 -11.40 -0.94
C GLN A 245 -14.26 -11.52 -2.03
N ILE A 246 -14.28 -10.58 -2.96
CA ILE A 246 -13.24 -10.45 -3.98
C ILE A 246 -11.95 -10.00 -3.29
N GLY A 247 -10.87 -10.77 -3.45
CA GLY A 247 -9.56 -10.41 -2.94
C GLY A 247 -9.03 -9.13 -3.59
N LYS A 248 -8.40 -8.28 -2.80
CA LYS A 248 -7.90 -6.97 -3.24
C LYS A 248 -6.39 -6.86 -3.01
N CYS A 249 -5.72 -6.16 -3.91
CA CYS A 249 -4.32 -5.80 -3.75
C CYS A 249 -4.02 -4.46 -4.42
N PHE A 250 -2.88 -3.87 -4.08
CA PHE A 250 -2.34 -2.73 -4.80
C PHE A 250 -1.34 -3.22 -5.83
N VAL A 251 -1.55 -2.86 -7.10
CA VAL A 251 -0.54 -3.02 -8.14
C VAL A 251 0.43 -1.86 -8.05
N VAL A 252 1.72 -2.17 -7.95
CA VAL A 252 2.78 -1.16 -8.03
C VAL A 252 3.04 -0.83 -9.49
N ARG A 253 2.99 0.46 -9.84
CA ARG A 253 3.21 0.96 -11.21
C ARG A 253 4.51 1.74 -11.31
N GLY A 254 4.98 1.95 -12.54
CA GLY A 254 6.14 2.81 -12.82
C GLY A 254 7.49 2.22 -12.41
N HIS A 255 7.55 0.92 -12.12
CA HIS A 255 8.81 0.22 -11.88
C HIS A 255 9.36 -0.39 -13.17
N SER A 256 10.68 -0.49 -13.26
CA SER A 256 11.39 -1.10 -14.39
C SER A 256 11.53 -2.61 -14.28
N VAL A 257 11.12 -3.20 -13.16
CA VAL A 257 11.31 -4.64 -12.89
C VAL A 257 10.56 -5.49 -13.93
N LYS A 258 11.32 -6.36 -14.61
CA LYS A 258 10.82 -7.28 -15.64
C LYS A 258 10.89 -8.72 -15.16
N GLN A 259 9.94 -9.52 -15.62
CA GLN A 259 10.07 -10.97 -15.71
C GLN A 259 11.07 -11.32 -16.83
N ARG A 260 11.62 -12.54 -16.83
CA ARG A 260 12.57 -12.98 -17.87
C ARG A 260 11.99 -12.94 -19.29
N ASN A 261 10.69 -13.16 -19.46
CA ASN A 261 10.00 -13.01 -20.75
C ASN A 261 9.93 -11.55 -21.25
N GLY A 262 10.58 -10.60 -20.56
CA GLY A 262 10.59 -9.17 -20.90
C GLY A 262 9.34 -8.41 -20.43
N ASN A 263 8.32 -9.11 -19.95
CA ASN A 263 7.09 -8.48 -19.46
C ASN A 263 7.33 -7.80 -18.11
N SER A 264 6.62 -6.70 -17.86
CA SER A 264 6.66 -6.05 -16.54
C SER A 264 6.18 -7.01 -15.45
N ALA A 265 6.91 -7.08 -14.34
CA ALA A 265 6.49 -7.90 -13.23
C ALA A 265 5.21 -7.36 -12.57
N GLY A 266 4.29 -8.23 -12.17
CA GLY A 266 3.11 -7.86 -11.40
C GLY A 266 3.47 -7.75 -9.92
N ILE A 267 4.12 -6.65 -9.51
CA ILE A 267 4.49 -6.41 -8.11
C ILE A 267 3.27 -5.90 -7.36
N LEU A 268 2.93 -6.57 -6.26
CA LEU A 268 1.72 -6.30 -5.48
C LEU A 268 2.02 -5.97 -4.02
N VAL A 269 1.22 -5.07 -3.43
CA VAL A 269 1.02 -4.99 -1.98
C VAL A 269 -0.29 -5.71 -1.65
N HIS A 270 -0.25 -6.77 -0.84
CA HIS A 270 -1.40 -7.69 -0.72
C HIS A 270 -1.64 -8.21 0.70
N GLU A 271 -2.84 -8.77 0.89
CA GLU A 271 -3.42 -9.25 2.16
C GLU A 271 -3.15 -10.74 2.47
N ALA A 272 -2.29 -11.40 1.68
CA ALA A 272 -1.95 -12.80 1.89
C ALA A 272 -0.57 -12.92 2.58
N PRO A 273 -0.37 -13.82 3.56
CA PRO A 273 0.86 -13.90 4.32
C PRO A 273 2.02 -14.48 3.50
N ASN A 274 1.72 -15.42 2.59
CA ASN A 274 2.71 -16.06 1.71
C ASN A 274 2.05 -16.80 0.53
N PRO A 275 1.54 -16.10 -0.50
CA PRO A 275 1.06 -16.74 -1.72
C PRO A 275 2.25 -17.31 -2.50
N SER A 276 2.45 -18.63 -2.48
CA SER A 276 3.55 -19.31 -3.19
C SER A 276 3.61 -18.99 -4.69
N TRP A 277 2.51 -18.53 -5.26
CA TRP A 277 2.34 -18.17 -6.68
C TRP A 277 2.65 -16.72 -7.04
N LEU A 278 2.98 -15.84 -6.07
CA LEU A 278 3.35 -14.45 -6.35
C LEU A 278 4.81 -14.18 -5.94
N THR A 279 5.60 -13.64 -6.88
CA THR A 279 6.98 -13.19 -6.69
C THR A 279 7.03 -11.67 -6.82
N GLY A 280 7.82 -10.99 -5.99
CA GLY A 280 7.93 -9.52 -5.99
C GLY A 280 6.76 -8.86 -5.28
N CYS A 281 6.35 -9.42 -4.15
CA CYS A 281 5.20 -8.93 -3.42
C CYS A 281 5.58 -8.46 -2.03
N ILE A 282 4.87 -7.43 -1.57
CA ILE A 282 5.01 -6.85 -0.24
C ILE A 282 3.74 -7.21 0.54
N ALA A 283 3.90 -7.91 1.66
CA ALA A 283 2.82 -8.20 2.59
C ALA A 283 3.03 -7.36 3.88
N PRO A 284 2.32 -6.23 4.03
CA PRO A 284 2.21 -5.51 5.29
C PRO A 284 1.61 -6.40 6.37
N ARG A 285 2.09 -6.23 7.60
CA ARG A 285 1.65 -6.94 8.81
C ARG A 285 1.57 -5.96 9.95
N LEU A 286 0.70 -6.23 10.92
CA LEU A 286 0.70 -5.47 12.16
C LEU A 286 2.10 -5.46 12.78
N LYS A 287 2.47 -4.33 13.38
CA LYS A 287 3.81 -4.13 13.95
C LYS A 287 4.13 -5.21 14.98
N ASN A 288 5.33 -5.78 14.92
CA ASN A 288 5.82 -6.90 15.73
C ASN A 288 5.16 -8.27 15.44
N HIS A 289 4.31 -8.38 14.41
CA HIS A 289 3.75 -9.67 13.95
C HIS A 289 4.58 -10.22 12.78
N ARG A 290 5.85 -10.55 13.07
CA ARG A 290 6.79 -11.16 12.12
C ARG A 290 6.71 -12.70 12.10
N ASP A 291 5.60 -13.26 12.57
CA ASP A 291 5.38 -14.69 12.62
C ASP A 291 5.02 -15.23 11.21
N PHE A 292 5.61 -16.34 10.82
CA PHE A 292 5.55 -16.80 9.42
C PHE A 292 4.41 -17.77 9.14
N ALA A 293 3.94 -18.50 10.15
CA ALA A 293 3.23 -19.77 9.96
C ALA A 293 1.70 -19.71 10.08
N GLY A 294 1.08 -18.59 10.48
CA GLY A 294 -0.35 -18.63 10.78
C GLY A 294 -1.12 -17.32 10.70
N GLU A 295 -0.51 -16.17 10.99
CA GLU A 295 -1.28 -14.94 11.14
C GLU A 295 -1.56 -14.22 9.82
N THR A 296 -2.38 -14.88 9.00
CA THR A 296 -3.06 -14.21 7.89
C THR A 296 -3.86 -13.01 8.38
N ARG A 297 -4.42 -13.10 9.59
CA ARG A 297 -5.19 -12.03 10.23
C ARG A 297 -4.39 -10.72 10.31
N SER A 298 -3.12 -10.79 10.67
CA SER A 298 -2.24 -9.62 10.77
C SER A 298 -2.06 -8.92 9.41
N CYS A 299 -1.88 -9.71 8.34
CA CYS A 299 -1.76 -9.17 6.98
C CYS A 299 -3.05 -8.47 6.52
N VAL A 300 -4.18 -9.14 6.76
CA VAL A 300 -5.51 -8.67 6.39
C VAL A 300 -5.87 -7.38 7.14
N GLN A 301 -5.59 -7.34 8.45
CA GLN A 301 -5.83 -6.16 9.29
C GLN A 301 -4.95 -4.98 8.88
N ALA A 302 -3.67 -5.21 8.56
CA ALA A 302 -2.79 -4.15 8.07
C ALA A 302 -3.32 -3.53 6.77
N LEU A 303 -3.77 -4.38 5.82
CA LEU A 303 -4.36 -3.91 4.58
C LEU A 303 -5.70 -3.18 4.79
N ASP A 304 -6.54 -3.61 5.74
CA ASP A 304 -7.77 -2.89 6.08
C ASP A 304 -7.50 -1.48 6.56
N VAL A 305 -6.47 -1.30 7.38
CA VAL A 305 -6.06 0.04 7.82
C VAL A 305 -5.61 0.88 6.63
N ILE A 306 -4.85 0.30 5.68
CA ILE A 306 -4.43 0.99 4.45
C ILE A 306 -5.65 1.36 3.59
N TYR A 307 -6.56 0.42 3.31
CA TYR A 307 -7.77 0.66 2.54
C TYR A 307 -8.67 1.72 3.20
N LYS A 308 -8.81 1.67 4.52
CA LYS A 308 -9.59 2.66 5.28
C LYS A 308 -8.94 4.04 5.23
N ALA A 309 -7.61 4.12 5.35
CA ALA A 309 -6.87 5.37 5.24
C ALA A 309 -7.05 6.01 3.86
N MET A 310 -7.10 5.18 2.81
CA MET A 310 -7.38 5.65 1.45
C MET A 310 -8.82 6.14 1.29
N GLY A 311 -9.78 5.49 1.92
CA GLY A 311 -11.20 5.83 1.76
C GLY A 311 -11.60 5.82 0.28
N HIS A 312 -12.06 6.97 -0.23
CA HIS A 312 -12.40 7.17 -1.65
C HIS A 312 -11.25 7.75 -2.48
N SER A 313 -10.06 7.94 -1.87
CA SER A 313 -8.92 8.53 -2.54
C SER A 313 -8.41 7.62 -3.64
N ARG A 314 -8.29 8.20 -4.84
CA ARG A 314 -7.79 7.50 -6.04
C ARG A 314 -6.28 7.57 -6.18
N ARG A 315 -5.57 8.23 -5.25
CA ARG A 315 -4.13 8.47 -5.34
C ARG A 315 -3.47 7.88 -4.10
N CYS A 316 -2.86 6.71 -4.30
CA CYS A 316 -1.98 6.08 -3.34
C CYS A 316 -0.61 5.92 -3.99
N HIS A 317 0.45 6.17 -3.22
CA HIS A 317 1.82 6.01 -3.70
C HIS A 317 2.62 5.16 -2.73
N LEU A 318 3.67 4.51 -3.23
CA LEU A 318 4.67 3.82 -2.43
C LEU A 318 6.03 4.50 -2.64
N ILE A 319 6.65 4.92 -1.55
CA ILE A 319 8.03 5.39 -1.54
C ILE A 319 8.86 4.39 -0.78
N ILE A 320 9.92 3.88 -1.40
CA ILE A 320 10.91 3.03 -0.72
C ILE A 320 12.13 3.90 -0.44
N VAL A 321 12.49 3.99 0.84
CA VAL A 321 13.58 4.82 1.36
C VAL A 321 14.63 3.95 2.07
N ASP A 322 15.67 3.58 1.31
CA ASP A 322 16.80 2.76 1.77
C ASP A 322 18.16 3.42 1.66
#